data_AF-A0A9X0CKA0-F1
#
_entry.id   AF-A0A9X0CKA0-F1
#
_cell.length_a   1.000
_cell.length_b   1.000
_cell.length_c   1.000
_cell.angle_alpha   90.00
_cell.angle_beta   90.00
_cell.angle_gamma   90.00
#
_symmetry.space_group_name_H-M   'P 1'
#
loop_
_entity.id
_entity.type
_entity.pdbx_description
1 polymer ?
#
loop_
_entity_poly.entity_id
_entity_poly.type
_entity_poly.pdbx_seq_one_letter_code
_entity_poly.pdbx_strand_id
1 'polypeptide(L)'
;MVCCRLFMIVENEQQQMCTCGEMTSHTLELQQKARQNCSCFKVRKGVTCGVVSVIPFKLGIIGVMNRSQLDINNKKTIQAALGDESLFFQKKYPALASRNGTPFLARTLNKLLMHHIRNCLPELKSRVNSMMSQYQHLLQSYGEPVEDKGPMLLQLITRFASSYCSIIEGTARDIETTELCGGARICYIFHDIFGRTLGIMDAMEDWQLEIY
;
A
#
# COMPACT_ATOMS: atom_id res chain seq x y z
N MET A 1 19.53 -38.37 20.96
CA MET A 1 19.46 -37.52 19.76
C MET A 1 18.82 -36.20 20.14
N VAL A 2 19.57 -35.09 20.10
CA VAL A 2 19.07 -33.76 20.47
C VAL A 2 18.49 -33.10 19.23
N CYS A 3 17.20 -32.78 19.23
CA CYS A 3 16.54 -32.12 18.10
C CYS A 3 16.84 -30.61 18.16
N CYS A 4 17.95 -30.20 17.55
CA CYS A 4 18.25 -28.78 17.37
C CYS A 4 17.50 -28.29 16.13
N ARG A 5 16.67 -27.25 16.25
CA ARG A 5 15.99 -26.62 15.12
C ARG A 5 16.55 -25.21 14.94
N LEU A 6 17.04 -24.90 13.75
CA LEU A 6 17.51 -23.56 13.41
C LEU A 6 16.30 -22.68 13.06
N PHE A 7 16.19 -21.50 13.67
CA PHE A 7 15.14 -20.53 13.33
C PHE A 7 15.77 -19.37 12.56
N MET A 8 15.35 -19.19 11.30
CA MET A 8 15.83 -18.09 10.46
C MET A 8 14.83 -16.93 10.49
N ILE A 9 15.32 -15.71 10.70
CA ILE A 9 14.51 -14.49 10.64
C ILE A 9 14.79 -13.83 9.29
N VAL A 10 13.87 -14.00 8.35
CA VAL A 10 13.96 -13.39 7.02
C VAL A 10 13.10 -12.12 7.00
N GLU A 11 13.69 -11.00 6.59
CA GLU A 11 12.98 -9.73 6.40
C GLU A 11 12.48 -9.64 4.95
N ASN A 12 11.32 -10.25 4.69
CA ASN A 12 10.32 -9.91 3.66
C ASN A 12 9.38 -11.10 3.46
N GLU A 13 8.09 -10.91 3.75
CA GLU A 13 6.86 -11.67 3.37
C GLU A 13 6.85 -13.20 3.22
N GLN A 14 7.94 -13.91 3.49
CA GLN A 14 8.04 -15.37 3.37
C GLN A 14 8.79 -15.86 4.62
N GLN A 15 8.04 -16.11 5.70
CA GLN A 15 8.54 -16.89 6.82
C GLN A 15 8.69 -18.35 6.37
N GLN A 16 9.83 -18.66 5.76
CA GLN A 16 10.12 -20.03 5.37
C GLN A 16 10.76 -20.78 6.53
N MET A 17 9.98 -21.65 7.17
CA MET A 17 10.43 -22.55 8.21
C MET A 17 11.18 -23.72 7.57
N CYS A 18 12.50 -23.60 7.42
CA CYS A 18 13.32 -24.73 6.96
C CYS A 18 13.48 -25.75 8.10
N THR A 19 12.79 -26.88 8.00
CA THR A 19 13.04 -28.05 8.84
C THR A 19 14.25 -28.80 8.29
N CYS A 20 15.47 -28.44 8.69
CA CYS A 20 16.63 -29.30 8.44
C CYS A 20 16.57 -30.50 9.39
N GLY A 21 16.51 -31.70 8.80
CA GLY A 21 16.89 -32.92 9.48
C GLY A 21 18.35 -32.82 9.95
N GLU A 22 18.61 -33.37 11.14
CA GLU A 22 19.92 -33.56 11.77
C GLU A 22 20.93 -32.40 11.64
N MET A 23 20.96 -31.54 12.67
CA MET A 23 22.12 -30.68 12.94
C MET A 23 23.33 -31.53 13.33
N THR A 24 24.11 -31.96 12.35
CA THR A 24 25.50 -32.37 12.59
C THR A 24 26.30 -31.12 13.01
N SER A 25 27.33 -31.31 13.85
CA SER A 25 28.15 -30.23 14.43
C SER A 25 28.71 -29.20 13.42
N HIS A 26 28.71 -29.54 12.12
CA HIS A 26 29.16 -28.69 11.02
C HIS A 26 28.33 -27.43 10.77
N THR A 27 27.02 -27.43 11.03
CA THR A 27 26.15 -26.27 10.73
C THR A 27 26.40 -25.04 11.63
N LEU A 28 26.92 -25.26 12.84
CA LEU A 28 27.25 -24.18 13.79
C LEU A 28 28.71 -23.72 13.68
N GLU A 29 29.63 -24.59 13.25
CA GLU A 29 30.99 -24.16 12.85
C GLU A 29 30.97 -23.17 11.68
N LEU A 30 29.99 -23.29 10.77
CA LEU A 30 29.80 -22.37 9.65
C LEU A 30 29.37 -20.95 10.10
N GLN A 31 28.60 -20.82 11.20
CA GLN A 31 28.31 -19.50 11.80
C GLN A 31 29.55 -18.83 12.40
N GLN A 32 30.48 -19.62 12.93
CA GLN A 32 31.72 -19.13 13.52
C GLN A 32 32.76 -18.77 12.45
N LYS A 33 32.81 -19.52 11.33
CA LYS A 33 33.72 -19.30 10.19
C LYS A 33 33.30 -18.17 9.26
N ALA A 34 32.01 -17.87 9.11
CA ALA A 34 31.54 -16.76 8.26
C ALA A 34 31.90 -15.35 8.77
N ARG A 35 32.44 -15.23 10.00
CA ARG A 35 32.93 -13.95 10.56
C ARG A 35 34.46 -13.83 10.61
N GLN A 36 35.21 -14.90 10.39
CA GLN A 36 36.67 -14.82 10.28
C GLN A 36 37.06 -14.81 8.81
N ASN A 37 37.66 -13.70 8.42
CA ASN A 37 37.91 -13.22 7.07
C ASN A 37 38.97 -14.07 6.31
N CYS A 38 38.71 -15.35 6.03
CA CYS A 38 39.70 -16.23 5.39
C CYS A 38 39.13 -17.00 4.19
N SER A 39 39.55 -16.54 3.01
CA SER A 39 39.66 -17.33 1.79
C SER A 39 40.38 -18.66 2.04
N CYS A 40 39.93 -19.72 1.36
CA CYS A 40 40.51 -21.07 1.31
C CYS A 40 40.15 -22.02 2.47
N PHE A 41 39.19 -22.92 2.23
CA PHE A 41 39.35 -24.32 2.62
C PHE A 41 38.64 -25.25 1.62
N LYS A 42 39.43 -26.15 1.03
CA LYS A 42 39.07 -27.04 -0.07
C LYS A 42 38.92 -28.44 0.52
N VAL A 43 37.74 -29.06 0.37
CA VAL A 43 37.51 -30.48 0.76
C VAL A 43 37.40 -31.31 -0.52
N ARG A 44 38.23 -32.36 -0.62
CA ARG A 44 38.26 -33.40 -1.68
C ARG A 44 38.18 -34.74 -0.94
N LYS A 45 37.44 -35.79 -1.32
CA LYS A 45 36.65 -36.19 -2.51
C LYS A 45 35.45 -37.03 -1.97
N GLY A 46 34.30 -37.18 -2.62
CA GLY A 46 33.90 -36.91 -3.98
C GLY A 46 32.38 -37.01 -4.16
N VAL A 47 31.94 -36.48 -5.31
CA VAL A 47 30.56 -36.38 -5.85
C VAL A 47 29.77 -35.17 -5.33
N THR A 48 30.02 -34.06 -6.04
CA THR A 48 29.24 -32.80 -6.16
C THR A 48 28.91 -32.08 -4.85
N CYS A 49 29.94 -31.39 -4.35
CA CYS A 49 29.86 -30.20 -3.50
C CYS A 49 28.92 -29.17 -4.15
N GLY A 50 27.63 -29.22 -3.78
CA GLY A 50 26.74 -28.08 -3.90
C GLY A 50 27.27 -26.98 -3.01
N VAL A 51 27.63 -25.86 -3.62
CA VAL A 51 28.09 -24.64 -2.98
C VAL A 51 27.24 -24.37 -1.74
N VAL A 52 27.82 -24.43 -0.54
CA VAL A 52 27.14 -23.90 0.65
C VAL A 52 27.23 -22.39 0.52
N SER A 53 26.30 -21.82 -0.25
CA SER A 53 26.06 -20.40 -0.32
C SER A 53 25.62 -19.93 1.05
N VAL A 54 26.50 -19.21 1.74
CA VAL A 54 26.16 -18.47 2.96
C VAL A 54 25.16 -17.40 2.54
N ILE A 55 23.88 -17.61 2.83
CA ILE A 55 22.82 -16.64 2.53
C ILE A 55 22.95 -15.50 3.55
N PRO A 56 23.31 -14.28 3.14
CA PRO A 56 23.38 -13.16 4.05
C PRO A 56 21.96 -12.68 4.38
N PHE A 57 21.49 -12.95 5.59
CA PHE A 57 20.23 -12.39 6.10
C PHE A 57 20.49 -11.06 6.80
N LYS A 58 19.75 -10.01 6.43
CA LYS A 58 19.88 -8.66 7.01
C LYS A 58 19.63 -8.61 8.52
N LEU A 59 18.81 -9.51 9.05
CA LEU A 59 18.43 -9.58 10.47
C LEU A 59 19.20 -10.63 11.29
N GLY A 60 20.10 -11.39 10.66
CA GLY A 60 20.89 -12.44 11.32
C GLY A 60 20.14 -13.76 11.54
N ILE A 61 20.82 -14.71 12.18
CA ILE A 61 20.34 -16.08 12.41
C ILE A 61 20.47 -16.38 13.91
N ILE A 62 19.39 -16.91 14.52
CA ILE A 62 19.36 -17.27 15.94
C ILE A 62 19.13 -18.78 16.05
N GLY A 63 20.09 -19.48 16.67
CA GLY A 63 19.94 -20.90 16.96
C GLY A 63 19.10 -21.13 18.23
N VAL A 64 18.19 -22.10 18.18
CA VAL A 64 17.39 -22.54 19.34
C VAL A 64 17.44 -24.06 19.49
N MET A 65 17.32 -24.55 20.72
CA MET A 65 17.15 -25.97 21.02
C MET A 65 15.74 -26.23 21.53
N ASN A 66 15.06 -27.18 20.90
CA ASN A 66 13.70 -27.57 21.27
C ASN A 66 13.68 -28.95 21.92
N ARG A 67 12.53 -29.29 22.52
CA ARG A 67 12.27 -30.63 23.06
C ARG A 67 12.30 -31.66 21.92
N SER A 68 13.02 -32.76 22.14
CA SER A 68 12.99 -33.92 21.24
C SER A 68 11.69 -34.72 21.40
N GLN A 69 11.42 -35.65 20.47
CA GLN A 69 10.22 -36.51 20.57
C GLN A 69 10.21 -37.33 21.87
N LEU A 70 11.37 -37.76 22.35
CA LEU A 70 11.50 -38.45 23.63
C LEU A 70 11.20 -37.53 24.83
N ASP A 71 11.67 -36.28 24.80
CA ASP A 71 11.38 -35.30 25.86
C ASP A 71 9.88 -34.94 25.94
N ILE A 72 9.19 -34.97 24.80
CA ILE A 72 7.74 -34.76 24.73
C ILE A 72 7.01 -35.96 25.36
N ASN A 73 7.40 -37.18 24.99
CA ASN A 73 6.83 -38.40 25.57
C ASN A 73 7.05 -38.46 27.09
N ASN A 74 8.21 -38.01 27.56
CA ASN A 74 8.56 -37.91 28.98
C ASN A 74 7.98 -36.68 29.69
N LYS A 75 7.14 -35.88 29.02
CA LYS A 75 6.49 -34.67 29.55
C LYS A 75 7.45 -33.69 30.22
N LYS A 76 8.64 -33.49 29.64
CA LYS A 76 9.63 -32.55 30.15
C LYS A 76 9.08 -31.12 30.19
N THR A 77 9.25 -30.46 31.34
CA THR A 77 8.80 -29.08 31.54
C THR A 77 9.57 -28.11 30.65
N ILE A 78 8.92 -27.00 30.28
CA ILE A 78 9.54 -25.96 29.44
C ILE A 78 10.73 -25.32 30.16
N GLN A 79 10.63 -25.09 31.47
CA GLN A 79 11.73 -24.52 32.26
C GLN A 79 12.96 -25.44 32.28
N ALA A 80 12.77 -26.75 32.42
CA ALA A 80 13.87 -27.71 32.33
C ALA A 80 14.51 -27.71 30.93
N ALA A 81 13.70 -27.62 29.87
CA ALA A 81 14.22 -27.53 28.50
C ALA A 81 15.03 -26.24 28.24
N LEU A 82 14.62 -25.10 28.81
CA LEU A 82 15.36 -23.84 28.74
C LEU A 82 16.69 -23.90 29.50
N GLY A 83 16.70 -24.57 30.66
CA GLY A 83 17.94 -24.82 31.42
C GLY A 83 18.95 -25.65 30.61
N ASP A 84 18.48 -26.74 30.00
CA ASP A 84 19.31 -27.59 29.14
C ASP A 84 19.80 -26.88 27.88
N GLU A 85 18.96 -26.01 27.29
CA GLU A 85 19.35 -25.15 26.17
C GLU A 85 20.52 -24.25 26.55
N SER A 86 20.42 -23.55 27.68
CA SER A 86 21.48 -22.65 28.19
C SER A 86 22.78 -23.42 28.43
N LEU A 87 22.70 -24.56 29.13
CA LEU A 87 23.84 -25.42 29.43
C LEU A 87 24.52 -25.95 28.17
N PHE A 88 23.73 -26.36 27.16
CA PHE A 88 24.27 -26.83 25.89
C PHE A 88 25.04 -25.76 25.14
N PHE A 89 24.45 -24.55 25.02
CA PHE A 89 25.13 -23.45 24.33
C PHE A 89 26.38 -23.01 25.09
N GLN A 90 26.35 -22.96 26.42
CA GLN A 90 27.52 -22.60 27.23
C GLN A 90 28.65 -23.63 27.10
N LYS A 91 28.32 -24.93 27.08
CA LYS A 91 29.31 -26.01 27.00
C LYS A 91 29.89 -26.19 25.59
N LYS A 92 29.04 -26.13 24.55
CA LYS A 92 29.45 -26.47 23.18
C LYS A 92 29.80 -25.25 22.33
N TYR A 93 29.20 -24.08 22.60
CA TYR A 93 29.41 -22.85 21.83
C TYR A 93 29.45 -21.59 22.72
N PRO A 94 30.45 -21.47 23.63
CA PRO A 94 30.50 -20.38 24.61
C PRO A 94 30.52 -18.98 23.99
N ALA A 95 31.15 -18.81 22.82
CA ALA A 95 31.19 -17.54 22.10
C ALA A 95 29.84 -17.11 21.51
N LEU A 96 28.92 -18.05 21.28
CA LEU A 96 27.60 -17.81 20.68
C LEU A 96 26.47 -17.85 21.73
N ALA A 97 26.74 -18.37 22.93
CA ALA A 97 25.75 -18.55 23.99
C ALA A 97 25.04 -17.25 24.41
N SER A 98 25.69 -16.09 24.27
CA SER A 98 25.09 -14.79 24.61
C SER A 98 24.08 -14.26 23.59
N ARG A 99 24.09 -14.79 22.36
CA ARG A 99 23.30 -14.33 21.21
C ARG A 99 22.35 -15.40 20.64
N ASN A 100 22.33 -16.57 21.25
CA ASN A 100 21.53 -17.71 20.82
C ASN A 100 20.61 -18.15 21.97
N GLY A 101 19.58 -18.92 21.62
CA GLY A 101 18.61 -19.47 22.55
C GLY A 101 17.24 -18.80 22.50
N THR A 102 16.24 -19.54 22.99
CA THR A 102 14.83 -19.12 23.06
C THR A 102 14.61 -17.76 23.74
N PRO A 103 15.23 -17.43 24.90
CA PRO A 103 15.00 -16.13 25.54
C PRO A 103 15.57 -14.96 24.74
N PHE A 104 16.68 -15.16 24.02
CA PHE A 104 17.27 -14.14 23.16
C PHE A 104 16.42 -13.92 21.90
N LEU A 105 15.91 -15.01 21.32
CA LEU A 105 14.97 -14.97 20.20
C LEU A 105 13.73 -14.14 20.54
N ALA A 106 13.07 -14.44 21.68
CA ALA A 106 11.87 -13.73 22.10
C ALA A 106 12.09 -12.21 22.25
N ARG A 107 13.21 -11.81 22.86
CA ARG A 107 13.58 -10.39 23.01
C ARG A 107 13.84 -9.71 21.67
N THR A 108 14.50 -10.42 20.75
CA THR A 108 14.83 -9.90 19.42
C THR A 108 13.59 -9.73 18.56
N LEU A 109 12.69 -10.72 18.55
CA LEU A 109 11.40 -10.64 17.85
C LEU A 109 10.54 -9.49 18.38
N ASN A 110 10.47 -9.31 19.70
CA ASN A 110 9.73 -8.20 20.29
C ASN A 110 10.32 -6.85 19.87
N LYS A 111 11.65 -6.71 19.88
CA LYS A 111 12.32 -5.48 19.38
C LYS A 111 12.01 -5.21 17.91
N LEU A 112 12.08 -6.23 17.06
CA LEU A 112 11.78 -6.10 15.64
C LEU A 112 10.33 -5.69 15.40
N LEU A 113 9.38 -6.35 16.07
CA LEU A 113 7.96 -6.02 15.99
C LEU A 113 7.70 -4.57 16.42
N MET A 114 8.25 -4.17 17.56
CA MET A 114 8.10 -2.81 18.08
C MET A 114 8.78 -1.76 17.21
N HIS A 115 9.85 -2.11 16.50
CA HIS A 115 10.47 -1.21 15.51
C HIS A 115 9.60 -1.09 14.26
N HIS A 116 9.11 -2.21 13.73
CA HIS A 116 8.25 -2.26 12.57
C HIS A 116 6.96 -1.45 12.79
N ILE A 117 6.28 -1.64 13.92
CA ILE A 117 5.08 -0.86 14.28
C ILE A 117 5.38 0.65 14.27
N ARG A 118 6.49 1.08 14.87
CA ARG A 118 6.86 2.51 14.90
C ARG A 118 7.15 3.09 13.53
N ASN A 119 7.70 2.30 12.61
CA ASN A 119 7.99 2.75 11.26
C ASN A 119 6.72 2.85 10.40
N CYS A 120 5.76 1.92 10.57
CA CYS A 120 4.54 1.87 9.78
C CYS A 120 3.45 2.86 10.25
N LEU A 121 3.42 3.21 11.54
CA LEU A 121 2.43 4.14 12.12
C LEU A 121 2.40 5.55 11.49
N PRO A 122 3.52 6.26 11.27
CA PRO A 122 3.49 7.60 10.68
C PRO A 122 2.96 7.60 9.25
N GLU A 123 3.35 6.61 8.44
CA GLU A 123 2.85 6.43 7.07
C GLU A 123 1.35 6.17 7.07
N LEU A 124 0.88 5.25 7.93
CA LEU A 124 -0.55 4.96 8.07
C LEU A 124 -1.34 6.20 8.47
N LYS A 125 -0.84 6.98 9.44
CA LYS A 125 -1.46 8.24 9.87
C LYS A 125 -1.54 9.25 8.72
N SER A 126 -0.46 9.42 7.97
CA SER A 126 -0.44 10.33 6.82
C SER A 126 -1.48 9.91 5.77
N ARG A 127 -1.54 8.62 5.44
CA ARG A 127 -2.51 8.08 4.47
C ARG A 127 -3.96 8.30 4.93
N VAL A 128 -4.27 8.01 6.19
CA VAL A 128 -5.62 8.24 6.75
C VAL A 128 -6.00 9.71 6.71
N ASN A 129 -5.08 10.61 7.07
CA ASN A 129 -5.33 12.05 7.00
C ASN A 129 -5.58 12.52 5.56
N SER A 130 -4.79 12.05 4.59
CA SER A 130 -5.01 12.36 3.18
C SER A 130 -6.39 11.88 2.69
N MET A 131 -6.80 10.66 3.07
CA MET A 131 -8.13 10.16 2.75
C MET A 131 -9.23 11.00 3.41
N MET A 132 -9.05 11.37 4.68
CA MET A 132 -10.00 12.22 5.41
C MET A 132 -10.19 13.58 4.71
N SER A 133 -9.11 14.23 4.28
CA SER A 133 -9.19 15.49 3.53
C SER A 133 -9.92 15.32 2.19
N GLN A 134 -9.66 14.23 1.45
CA GLN A 134 -10.37 13.95 0.19
C GLN A 134 -11.88 13.78 0.42
N TYR A 135 -12.28 13.02 1.44
CA TYR A 135 -13.68 12.84 1.78
C TYR A 135 -14.32 14.13 2.31
N GLN A 136 -13.58 14.97 3.03
CA GLN A 136 -14.07 16.25 3.48
C GLN A 136 -14.32 17.22 2.32
N HIS A 137 -13.43 17.26 1.32
CA HIS A 137 -13.66 18.03 0.09
C HIS A 137 -14.88 17.51 -0.69
N LEU A 138 -15.04 16.19 -0.77
CA LEU A 138 -16.20 15.59 -1.41
C LEU A 138 -17.50 15.94 -0.66
N LEU A 139 -17.49 15.91 0.67
CA LEU A 139 -18.63 16.30 1.50
C LEU A 139 -19.01 17.77 1.28
N GLN A 140 -18.01 18.66 1.20
CA GLN A 140 -18.23 20.07 0.89
C GLN A 140 -18.86 20.28 -0.49
N SER A 141 -18.53 19.42 -1.47
CA SER A 141 -19.13 19.48 -2.81
C SER A 141 -20.61 19.07 -2.82
N TYR A 142 -21.02 18.18 -1.92
CA TYR A 142 -22.43 17.80 -1.75
C TYR A 142 -23.23 18.86 -0.99
N GLY A 143 -22.56 19.68 -0.18
CA GLY A 143 -23.19 20.73 0.63
C GLY A 143 -23.80 20.20 1.92
N GLU A 144 -24.63 21.04 2.54
CA GLU A 144 -25.27 20.74 3.82
C GLU A 144 -26.54 19.90 3.63
N PRO A 145 -26.88 19.03 4.60
CA PRO A 145 -28.14 18.30 4.57
C PRO A 145 -29.33 19.28 4.60
N VAL A 146 -30.31 19.02 3.74
CA VAL A 146 -31.51 19.86 3.66
C VAL A 146 -32.46 19.49 4.78
N GLU A 147 -32.54 20.35 5.81
CA GLU A 147 -33.53 20.21 6.89
C GLU A 147 -34.94 20.60 6.42
N ASP A 148 -35.05 21.76 5.76
CA ASP A 148 -36.32 22.29 5.24
C ASP A 148 -36.38 22.29 3.71
N LYS A 149 -37.25 21.45 3.16
CA LYS A 149 -37.38 21.26 1.70
C LYS A 149 -37.98 22.46 0.97
N GLY A 150 -38.87 23.22 1.62
CA GLY A 150 -39.58 24.35 1.00
C GLY A 150 -38.65 25.53 0.63
N PRO A 151 -37.90 26.11 1.58
CA PRO A 151 -36.94 27.16 1.32
C PRO A 151 -35.83 26.73 0.34
N MET A 152 -35.34 25.48 0.46
CA MET A 152 -34.33 24.96 -0.45
C MET A 152 -34.82 24.90 -1.90
N LEU A 153 -36.06 24.45 -2.13
CA LEU A 153 -36.64 24.41 -3.47
C LEU A 153 -36.78 25.82 -4.07
N LEU A 154 -37.24 26.79 -3.27
CA LEU A 154 -37.33 28.19 -3.70
C LEU A 154 -35.97 28.77 -4.06
N GLN A 155 -34.93 28.52 -3.25
CA GLN A 155 -33.57 28.95 -3.56
C GLN A 155 -33.06 28.31 -4.84
N LEU A 156 -33.33 27.02 -5.07
CA LEU A 156 -32.93 26.31 -6.28
C LEU A 156 -33.56 26.93 -7.54
N ILE A 157 -34.88 27.14 -7.52
CA ILE A 157 -35.62 27.75 -8.63
C ILE A 157 -35.14 29.18 -8.88
N THR A 158 -34.95 29.96 -7.82
CA THR A 158 -34.49 31.36 -7.93
C THR A 158 -33.09 31.44 -8.53
N ARG A 159 -32.17 30.57 -8.07
CA ARG A 159 -30.80 30.50 -8.62
C ARG A 159 -30.80 30.06 -10.08
N PHE A 160 -31.64 29.09 -10.43
CA PHE A 160 -31.81 28.66 -11.81
C PHE A 160 -32.32 29.80 -12.71
N ALA A 161 -33.40 30.48 -12.31
CA ALA A 161 -33.97 31.58 -13.08
C ALA A 161 -32.97 32.72 -13.27
N SER A 162 -32.25 33.11 -12.21
CA SER A 162 -31.20 34.14 -12.29
C SER A 162 -30.05 33.75 -13.22
N SER A 163 -29.58 32.50 -13.13
CA SER A 163 -28.54 31.98 -14.02
C SER A 163 -29.01 31.96 -15.48
N TYR A 164 -30.24 31.52 -15.73
CA TYR A 164 -30.83 31.49 -17.06
C TYR A 164 -30.94 32.89 -17.67
N CYS A 165 -31.46 33.88 -16.93
CA CYS A 165 -31.50 35.26 -17.40
C CYS A 165 -30.09 35.80 -17.69
N SER A 166 -29.10 35.50 -16.84
CA SER A 166 -27.71 35.92 -17.07
C SER A 166 -27.09 35.33 -18.35
N ILE A 167 -27.46 34.10 -18.72
CA ILE A 167 -27.02 33.48 -19.98
C ILE A 167 -27.67 34.15 -21.19
N ILE A 168 -28.96 34.49 -21.10
CA ILE A 168 -29.68 35.19 -22.17
C ILE A 168 -29.20 36.64 -22.31
N GLU A 169 -28.82 37.30 -21.23
CA GLU A 169 -28.25 38.66 -21.26
C GLU A 169 -26.77 38.68 -21.67
N GLY A 170 -26.07 37.54 -21.58
CA GLY A 170 -24.64 37.43 -21.89
C GLY A 170 -23.72 37.91 -20.75
N THR A 171 -24.23 37.99 -19.52
CA THR A 171 -23.50 38.42 -18.31
C THR A 171 -23.04 37.26 -17.42
N ALA A 172 -23.26 36.02 -17.88
CA ALA A 172 -22.85 34.81 -17.17
C ALA A 172 -21.31 34.73 -16.99
N ARG A 173 -20.86 34.13 -15.88
CA ARG A 173 -19.42 34.02 -15.54
C ARG A 173 -18.72 32.88 -16.26
N ASP A 174 -19.42 31.77 -16.46
CA ASP A 174 -18.90 30.56 -17.10
C ASP A 174 -19.50 30.43 -18.50
N ILE A 175 -18.97 31.21 -19.45
CA ILE A 175 -19.40 31.16 -20.86
C ILE A 175 -18.48 30.21 -21.60
N GLU A 176 -19.06 29.19 -22.25
CA GLU A 176 -18.33 28.32 -23.17
C GLU A 176 -17.82 29.14 -24.36
N THR A 177 -16.50 29.07 -24.61
CA THR A 177 -15.83 29.84 -25.67
C THR A 177 -15.75 29.12 -27.01
N THR A 178 -16.21 27.87 -27.06
CA THR A 178 -16.14 27.02 -28.26
C THR A 178 -17.22 27.35 -29.28
N GLU A 179 -18.42 27.72 -28.81
CA GLU A 179 -19.57 28.02 -29.66
C GLU A 179 -20.30 29.27 -29.17
N LEU A 180 -21.08 29.88 -30.06
CA LEU A 180 -21.89 31.05 -29.71
C LEU A 180 -23.14 30.58 -28.96
N CYS A 181 -23.27 30.97 -27.69
CA CYS A 181 -24.32 30.52 -26.78
C CYS A 181 -25.21 31.69 -26.28
N GLY A 182 -26.38 31.35 -25.73
CA GLY A 182 -27.25 32.30 -25.02
C GLY A 182 -27.74 33.48 -25.87
N GLY A 183 -27.67 34.70 -25.30
CA GLY A 183 -28.12 35.93 -25.97
C GLY A 183 -27.41 36.26 -27.27
N ALA A 184 -26.09 36.04 -27.32
CA ALA A 184 -25.30 36.32 -28.51
C ALA A 184 -25.74 35.43 -29.69
N ARG A 185 -26.09 34.16 -29.41
CA ARG A 185 -26.60 33.25 -30.43
C ARG A 185 -27.96 33.68 -30.97
N ILE A 186 -28.86 34.13 -30.09
CA ILE A 186 -30.16 34.65 -30.48
C ILE A 186 -29.98 35.88 -31.38
N CYS A 187 -29.09 36.80 -30.99
CA CYS A 187 -28.79 37.99 -31.78
C CYS A 187 -28.26 37.63 -33.19
N TYR A 188 -27.37 36.65 -33.29
CA TYR A 188 -26.85 36.15 -34.57
C TYR A 188 -27.96 35.59 -35.47
N ILE A 189 -28.90 34.82 -34.91
CA ILE A 189 -30.02 34.27 -35.69
C ILE A 189 -30.87 35.39 -36.28
N PHE A 190 -31.22 36.41 -35.48
CA PHE A 190 -32.08 37.49 -35.96
C PHE A 190 -31.40 38.44 -36.94
N HIS A 191 -30.12 38.76 -36.74
CA HIS A 191 -29.44 39.73 -37.60
C HIS A 191 -28.84 39.08 -38.85
N ASP A 192 -28.22 37.92 -38.73
CA ASP A 192 -27.49 37.31 -39.85
C ASP A 192 -28.34 36.31 -40.62
N ILE A 193 -29.00 35.37 -39.92
CA ILE A 193 -29.80 34.33 -40.61
C ILE A 193 -31.11 34.92 -41.14
N PHE A 194 -31.90 35.52 -40.26
CA PHE A 194 -33.21 36.07 -40.62
C PHE A 194 -33.07 37.30 -41.54
N GLY A 195 -32.13 38.21 -41.25
CA GLY A 195 -31.83 39.36 -42.11
C GLY A 195 -31.42 38.96 -43.53
N ARG A 196 -30.55 37.95 -43.70
CA ARG A 196 -30.21 37.44 -45.03
C ARG A 196 -31.40 36.80 -45.73
N THR A 197 -32.21 36.04 -45.00
CA THR A 197 -33.38 35.35 -45.58
C THR A 197 -34.39 36.36 -46.12
N LEU A 198 -34.70 37.42 -45.36
CA LEU A 198 -35.57 38.50 -45.81
C LEU A 198 -35.00 39.28 -47.00
N GLY A 199 -33.68 39.51 -47.04
CA GLY A 199 -33.04 40.19 -48.16
C GLY A 199 -33.04 39.39 -49.47
N ILE A 200 -33.23 38.07 -49.40
CA ILE A 200 -33.36 37.19 -50.56
C ILE A 200 -34.81 37.15 -51.06
N MET A 201 -35.80 37.44 -50.20
CA MET A 201 -37.21 37.47 -50.58
C MET A 201 -37.50 38.72 -51.41
N ASP A 202 -37.77 38.53 -52.70
CA ASP A 202 -38.22 39.61 -53.59
C ASP A 202 -39.69 39.97 -53.29
N ALA A 203 -39.97 41.26 -53.13
CA ALA A 203 -41.30 41.77 -52.84
C ALA A 203 -42.27 41.64 -54.03
N MET A 204 -41.76 41.31 -55.23
CA MET A 204 -42.54 41.24 -56.47
C MET A 204 -42.78 39.84 -57.03
N GLU A 205 -42.31 38.76 -56.39
CA GLU A 205 -42.52 37.40 -56.90
C GLU A 205 -44.00 36.94 -56.87
N ASP A 206 -44.87 37.62 -56.12
CA ASP A 206 -46.31 37.29 -56.04
C ASP A 206 -47.17 38.00 -57.11
N TRP A 207 -46.69 39.11 -57.68
CA TRP A 207 -47.46 39.93 -58.63
C TRP A 207 -47.27 39.56 -60.11
N GLN A 208 -46.39 38.61 -60.43
CA GLN A 208 -46.17 38.16 -61.82
C GLN A 208 -47.09 37.01 -62.27
N LEU A 209 -47.93 36.46 -61.40
CA LEU A 209 -48.88 35.39 -61.75
C LEU A 209 -50.30 35.88 -62.09
N GLU A 210 -50.60 37.18 -62.00
CA GLU A 210 -51.92 37.76 -62.35
C GLU A 210 -51.92 38.63 -63.63
N ILE A 211 -50.81 38.68 -64.38
CA ILE A 211 -50.75 39.38 -65.69
C ILE A 211 -50.38 38.41 -66.82
N TYR A 212 -51.11 37.30 -66.95
CA TYR A 212 -51.22 36.51 -68.19
C TYR A 212 -52.59 35.87 -68.35
#